data_AF-A0A1E1W5A9-F1
#
_entry.id   AF-A0A1E1W5A9-F1
#
_cell.length_a   1.000
_cell.length_b   1.000
_cell.length_c   1.000
_cell.angle_alpha   90.00
_cell.angle_beta   90.00
_cell.angle_gamma   90.00
#
_symmetry.space_group_name_H-M   'P 1'
#
loop_
_entity.id
_entity.type
_entity.pdbx_description
1 polymer ?
#
loop_
_entity_poly.entity_id
_entity_poly.type
_entity_poly.pdbx_seq_one_letter_code
_entity_poly.pdbx_strand_id
1 'polypeptide(L)'
;ALMERRSGAGERAEALFEQVLAVYPQRSDVCAVYVDMLLKSGEKDRLRQVMERMTSQKLPARKMKVLYKKWIEVEEKLGDQEQVEKIRQRAMEFIDKAKF
;
A
#
# COMPACT_ATOMS: atom_id res chain seq x y z
N ALA A 1 30.67 -10.30 -14.11
CA ALA A 1 29.45 -9.47 -14.23
C ALA A 1 28.84 -9.33 -12.82
N LEU A 2 28.74 -8.12 -12.27
CA LEU A 2 28.40 -7.86 -10.86
C LEU A 2 27.19 -6.90 -10.73
N MET A 3 26.27 -6.94 -11.69
CA MET A 3 25.08 -6.07 -11.71
C MET A 3 23.76 -6.79 -11.35
N GLU A 4 23.80 -7.85 -10.53
CA GLU A 4 22.58 -8.60 -10.15
C GLU A 4 22.21 -8.52 -8.66
N ARG A 5 22.94 -7.75 -7.84
CA ARG A 5 22.76 -7.80 -6.36
C ARG A 5 21.82 -6.79 -5.73
N ARG A 6 21.15 -5.92 -6.49
CA ARG A 6 20.16 -4.98 -5.91
C ARG A 6 18.72 -5.17 -6.39
N SER A 7 18.52 -5.66 -7.61
CA SER A 7 17.16 -5.84 -8.16
C SER A 7 16.46 -7.10 -7.65
N GLY A 8 17.20 -8.17 -7.36
CA GLY A 8 16.61 -9.45 -6.95
C GLY A 8 15.93 -9.47 -5.57
N ALA A 9 16.07 -8.41 -4.76
CA ALA A 9 15.32 -8.30 -3.50
C ALA A 9 13.89 -7.80 -3.73
N GLY A 10 13.69 -6.91 -4.71
CA GLY A 10 12.38 -6.38 -5.11
C GLY A 10 11.47 -7.50 -5.58
N GLU A 11 11.85 -8.20 -6.65
CA GLU A 11 11.06 -9.28 -7.25
C GLU A 11 10.73 -10.42 -6.27
N ARG A 12 11.66 -10.75 -5.35
CA ARG A 12 11.38 -11.75 -4.30
C ARG A 12 10.34 -11.26 -3.30
N ALA A 13 10.41 -9.99 -2.92
CA ALA A 13 9.42 -9.42 -2.02
C ALA A 13 8.05 -9.33 -2.70
N GLU A 14 7.98 -9.05 -4.00
CA GLU A 14 6.73 -9.11 -4.78
C GLU A 14 6.13 -10.51 -4.82
N ALA A 15 6.94 -11.53 -5.16
CA ALA A 15 6.47 -12.91 -5.21
C ALA A 15 5.99 -13.40 -3.83
N LEU A 16 6.71 -13.05 -2.76
CA LEU A 16 6.30 -13.31 -1.38
C LEU A 16 5.00 -12.57 -1.03
N PHE A 17 4.85 -11.34 -1.50
CA PHE A 17 3.67 -10.52 -1.23
C PHE A 17 2.42 -11.08 -1.92
N GLU A 18 2.54 -11.46 -3.18
CA GLU A 18 1.46 -12.05 -3.96
C GLU A 18 1.04 -13.40 -3.37
N GLN A 19 2.02 -14.22 -2.95
CA GLN A 19 1.76 -15.49 -2.27
C GLN A 19 1.11 -15.27 -0.90
N VAL A 20 1.56 -14.30 -0.11
CA VAL A 20 0.93 -13.96 1.17
C VAL A 20 -0.47 -13.40 0.98
N LEU A 21 -0.71 -12.56 -0.02
CA LEU A 21 -2.06 -12.07 -0.31
C LEU A 21 -2.99 -13.18 -0.78
N ALA A 22 -2.47 -14.16 -1.53
CA ALA A 22 -3.23 -15.32 -1.97
C ALA A 22 -3.61 -16.24 -0.80
N VAL A 23 -2.70 -16.44 0.16
CA VAL A 23 -2.91 -17.37 1.29
C VAL A 23 -3.54 -16.68 2.52
N TYR A 24 -3.14 -15.45 2.80
CA TYR A 24 -3.52 -14.66 3.99
C TYR A 24 -3.84 -13.21 3.61
N PRO A 25 -4.99 -12.97 2.97
CA PRO A 25 -5.42 -11.62 2.62
C PRO A 25 -5.40 -10.68 3.84
N GLN A 26 -5.83 -11.13 5.02
CA GLN A 26 -6.03 -10.27 6.19
C GLN A 26 -4.73 -9.83 6.93
N ARG A 27 -3.53 -10.26 6.49
CA ARG A 27 -2.27 -9.87 7.13
C ARG A 27 -1.83 -8.46 6.74
N SER A 28 -2.37 -7.48 7.48
CA SER A 28 -1.99 -6.06 7.39
C SER A 28 -0.50 -5.77 7.67
N ASP A 29 0.19 -6.63 8.41
CA ASP A 29 1.63 -6.49 8.68
C ASP A 29 2.51 -6.62 7.42
N VAL A 30 2.18 -7.57 6.53
CA VAL A 30 2.97 -7.81 5.32
C VAL A 30 2.78 -6.66 4.33
N CYS A 31 1.57 -6.11 4.25
CA CYS A 31 1.30 -4.88 3.51
C CYS A 31 2.11 -3.69 3.98
N ALA A 32 2.28 -3.50 5.29
CA ALA A 32 3.05 -2.37 5.80
C ALA A 32 4.50 -2.41 5.33
N VAL A 33 5.11 -3.61 5.32
CA VAL A 33 6.47 -3.83 4.81
C VAL A 33 6.54 -3.59 3.30
N TYR A 34 5.54 -4.06 2.56
CA TYR A 34 5.52 -3.91 1.11
C TYR A 34 5.31 -2.46 0.66
N VAL A 35 4.45 -1.72 1.35
CA VAL A 35 4.25 -0.27 1.13
C VAL A 35 5.56 0.50 1.36
N ASP A 36 6.32 0.18 2.41
CA ASP A 36 7.65 0.79 2.64
C ASP A 36 8.65 0.45 1.52
N MET A 37 8.56 -0.76 0.98
CA MET A 37 9.42 -1.20 -0.12
C MET A 37 9.07 -0.52 -1.44
N LEU A 38 7.79 -0.41 -1.77
CA LEU A 38 7.30 0.31 -2.95
C LEU A 38 7.63 1.80 -2.86
N LEU A 39 7.56 2.38 -1.66
CA LEU A 39 8.00 3.75 -1.40
C LEU A 39 9.48 3.95 -1.75
N LYS A 40 10.34 2.98 -1.39
CA LYS A 40 11.77 3.01 -1.70
C LYS A 40 12.07 2.80 -3.18
N SER A 41 11.28 1.97 -3.87
CA SER A 41 11.41 1.75 -5.31
C SER A 41 10.76 2.86 -6.16
N GLY A 42 9.88 3.69 -5.59
CA GLY A 42 9.13 4.70 -6.33
C GLY A 42 7.99 4.13 -7.20
N GLU A 43 7.59 2.89 -6.93
CA GLU A 43 6.62 2.13 -7.74
C GLU A 43 5.18 2.52 -7.36
N LYS A 44 4.74 3.66 -7.87
CA LYS A 44 3.44 4.28 -7.54
C LYS A 44 2.24 3.41 -7.93
N ASP A 45 2.31 2.78 -9.10
CA ASP A 45 1.18 2.01 -9.66
C ASP A 45 0.86 0.78 -8.79
N ARG A 46 1.90 0.04 -8.42
CA ARG A 46 1.80 -1.10 -7.51
C ARG A 46 1.35 -0.69 -6.11
N LEU A 47 1.81 0.46 -5.62
CA LEU A 47 1.33 1.01 -4.34
C LEU A 47 -0.18 1.21 -4.39
N ARG A 48 -0.71 1.79 -5.46
CA ARG A 48 -2.15 1.99 -5.63
C ARG A 48 -2.91 0.67 -5.65
N GLN A 49 -2.43 -0.35 -6.37
CA GLN A 49 -3.07 -1.66 -6.42
C GLN A 49 -3.14 -2.34 -5.04
N VAL A 50 -2.04 -2.30 -4.28
CA VAL A 50 -2.00 -2.91 -2.94
C VAL A 50 -2.92 -2.18 -1.97
N MET A 51 -2.89 -0.84 -2.00
CA MET A 51 -3.72 -0.03 -1.12
C MET A 51 -5.20 -0.21 -1.47
N GLU A 52 -5.56 -0.26 -2.76
CA GLU A 52 -6.93 -0.53 -3.19
C GLU A 52 -7.39 -1.92 -2.70
N ARG A 53 -6.54 -2.95 -2.82
CA ARG A 53 -6.83 -4.29 -2.27
C ARG A 53 -7.00 -4.30 -0.75
N MET A 54 -6.14 -3.59 -0.01
CA MET A 54 -6.30 -3.47 1.44
C MET A 54 -7.60 -2.75 1.80
N THR A 55 -7.98 -1.74 1.02
CA THR A 55 -9.21 -1.01 1.26
C THR A 55 -10.45 -1.82 0.91
N SER A 56 -10.38 -2.73 -0.06
CA SER A 56 -11.45 -3.72 -0.26
C SER A 56 -11.56 -4.76 0.85
N GLN A 57 -10.54 -4.92 1.71
CA GLN A 57 -10.65 -5.81 2.86
C GLN A 57 -11.35 -5.14 4.04
N LYS A 58 -12.07 -5.96 4.81
CA LYS A 58 -12.62 -5.56 6.12
C LYS A 58 -11.50 -5.41 7.14
N LEU A 59 -10.76 -4.30 7.04
CA LEU A 59 -9.81 -3.86 8.05
C LEU A 59 -10.50 -2.93 9.05
N PRO A 60 -10.13 -2.97 10.34
CA PRO A 60 -10.69 -2.08 11.34
C PRO A 60 -10.34 -0.62 11.02
N ALA A 61 -11.30 0.30 11.21
CA ALA A 61 -11.19 1.72 10.86
C ALA A 61 -9.92 2.40 11.42
N ARG A 62 -9.44 1.98 12.60
CA ARG A 62 -8.16 2.45 13.17
C ARG A 62 -6.96 2.15 12.27
N LYS A 63 -6.85 0.93 11.74
CA LYS A 63 -5.73 0.54 10.85
C LYS A 63 -5.87 1.22 9.49
N MET A 64 -7.08 1.30 8.96
CA MET A 64 -7.35 1.98 7.68
C MET A 64 -6.94 3.45 7.71
N LYS A 65 -7.26 4.18 8.78
CA LYS A 65 -6.84 5.59 8.92
C LYS A 65 -5.33 5.76 8.90
N VAL A 66 -4.59 4.87 9.58
CA VAL A 66 -3.11 4.90 9.60
C VAL A 66 -2.55 4.59 8.21
N LEU A 67 -3.13 3.60 7.52
CA LEU A 67 -2.74 3.20 6.17
C LEU A 67 -2.94 4.35 5.16
N TYR A 68 -4.13 4.94 5.14
CA TYR A 68 -4.45 6.08 4.27
C TYR A 68 -3.58 7.30 4.55
N LYS A 69 -3.29 7.60 5.83
CA LYS A 69 -2.38 8.70 6.18
C LYS A 69 -0.98 8.44 5.63
N LYS A 70 -0.45 7.23 5.80
CA LYS A 70 0.84 6.82 5.23
C LYS A 70 0.83 6.97 3.71
N TRP A 71 -0.26 6.60 3.04
CA TRP A 71 -0.41 6.75 1.58
C TRP A 71 -0.28 8.19 1.11
N ILE A 72 -0.98 9.10 1.80
CA ILE A 72 -0.99 10.53 1.48
C ILE A 72 0.42 11.10 1.62
N GLU A 73 1.12 10.77 2.72
CA GLU A 73 2.50 11.20 2.93
C GLU A 73 3.45 10.69 1.82
N VAL A 74 3.17 9.51 1.28
CA VAL A 74 3.91 8.93 0.16
C VAL A 74 3.63 9.68 -1.15
N GLU A 75 2.37 9.87 -1.52
CA GLU A 75 2.01 10.57 -2.76
C GLU A 75 2.40 12.06 -2.72
N GLU A 76 2.34 12.70 -1.55
CA GLU A 76 2.88 14.06 -1.36
C GLU A 76 4.38 14.11 -1.64
N LYS A 77 5.15 13.11 -1.17
CA LYS A 77 6.58 13.00 -1.47
C LYS A 77 6.87 12.71 -2.95
N LEU A 78 5.96 12.04 -3.64
CA LEU A 78 6.06 11.77 -5.07
C LEU A 78 5.63 12.97 -5.93
N GLY A 79 5.01 14.00 -5.33
CA GLY A 79 4.54 15.21 -6.00
C GLY A 79 3.17 15.09 -6.65
N ASP A 80 2.42 14.02 -6.37
CA ASP A 80 1.14 13.69 -7.01
C ASP A 80 -0.04 14.23 -6.17
N GLN A 81 -0.20 15.56 -6.14
CA GLN A 81 -1.21 16.24 -5.29
C GLN A 81 -2.67 15.87 -5.64
N GLU A 82 -2.98 15.63 -6.91
CA GLU A 82 -4.32 15.22 -7.34
C GLU A 82 -4.70 13.86 -6.72
N GLN A 83 -3.73 12.97 -6.60
CA GLN A 83 -3.93 11.63 -6.04
C GLN A 83 -4.02 11.69 -4.53
N VAL A 84 -3.24 12.55 -3.88
CA VAL A 84 -3.38 12.85 -2.45
C VAL A 84 -4.82 13.25 -2.10
N GLU A 85 -5.42 14.18 -2.86
CA GLU A 85 -6.80 14.61 -2.61
C GLU A 85 -7.82 13.49 -2.85
N LYS A 86 -7.69 12.73 -3.95
CA LYS A 86 -8.56 11.58 -4.24
C LYS A 86 -8.48 10.53 -3.14
N ILE A 87 -7.27 10.20 -2.68
CA ILE A 87 -7.02 9.24 -1.62
C ILE A 87 -7.61 9.74 -0.29
N ARG A 88 -7.46 11.03 0.02
CA ARG A 88 -8.01 11.64 1.23
C ARG A 88 -9.54 11.57 1.26
N GLN A 89 -10.20 11.85 0.14
CA GLN A 89 -11.65 11.73 0.02
C GLN A 89 -12.10 10.27 0.16
N ARG A 90 -11.47 9.34 -0.57
CA ARG A 90 -11.72 7.89 -0.42
C ARG A 90 -11.51 7.40 1.01
N ALA A 91 -10.48 7.90 1.71
CA ALA A 91 -10.21 7.56 3.10
C ALA A 91 -11.36 7.96 4.03
N MET A 92 -11.86 9.19 3.89
CA MET A 92 -12.99 9.68 4.68
C MET A 92 -14.26 8.89 4.40
N GLU A 93 -14.59 8.68 3.13
CA GLU A 93 -15.79 7.93 2.73
C GLU A 93 -15.72 6.48 3.20
N PHE A 94 -14.53 5.86 3.14
CA PHE A 94 -14.35 4.51 3.63
C PHE A 94 -14.50 4.42 5.15
N ILE A 95 -13.90 5.36 5.92
CA ILE A 95 -14.02 5.37 7.38
C ILE A 95 -15.46 5.61 7.82
N ASP A 96 -16.19 6.44 7.09
CA ASP A 96 -17.61 6.70 7.32
C ASP A 96 -18.46 5.46 7.06
N LYS A 97 -18.27 4.79 5.91
CA LYS A 97 -18.94 3.52 5.58
C LYS A 97 -18.55 2.36 6.50
N ALA A 98 -17.30 2.32 6.98
CA ALA A 98 -16.82 1.27 7.89
C ALA A 98 -17.25 1.49 9.35
N LYS A 99 -17.92 2.61 9.66
CA LYS A 99 -18.48 2.93 10.98
C LYS A 99 -19.89 2.37 11.20
N PHE A 100 -20.47 1.72 10.20
CA PHE A 100 -21.80 1.09 10.24
C PHE A 100 -21.71 -0.43 10.39
#